data_AF-A0A2W6BUM7-F1
#
_entry.id   AF-A0A2W6BUM7-F1
#
_cell.length_a   1.000
_cell.length_b   1.000
_cell.length_c   1.000
_cell.angle_alpha   90.00
_cell.angle_beta   90.00
_cell.angle_gamma   90.00
#
_symmetry.space_group_name_H-M   'P 1'
#
loop_
_entity.id
_entity.type
_entity.pdbx_description
1 polymer ?
#
loop_
_entity_poly.entity_id
_entity_poly.type
_entity_poly.pdbx_seq_one_letter_code
_entity_poly.pdbx_strand_id
1 'polypeptide(L)'
;MPRLIGWLVWLLGILTIAGVFLPEQRRRIHYLVQIVGVPVLASATATAVATVLGVLLLVLAGGLRRRKRRAWLAAVIVTLGVALSHLARGLEVEQAGVALLVLGPLIATRREFYAVGDPTTRWYAVRLPIQLLVASIALGMIALVIRPGSMIGHPSLWEEFQEITLGLIGVSGPVRFTSDRATDVVAATSLAFGVVVAFVAVYLALRCAQPRAVLTAEDEARLRRLLELHGARDSLGYFALRRDKSVAWSESGKAAVLYRVVSGVALASGDPIGDPEAWPGAIEAFLELARRHAWIPAAIACSERGATVYRRHGLDALELGDEAIVDIAEFTLDGRAMRGVRQAVNRLERGGYEVRIRRVRDVGPDDMIELVHVMSAWRGSSVERGFSMALSRLGDPADADCVVVTAHQAGVLRGLLHFVPWGDCCLSLDLMRRDRTAENGLSELMIVRLLQAGPDLGIERVSLNFAAFRAALDRGSRIGAGPVLRVWRRLLVVASRWWQIESLYRFNVKFHPRWAPRFLCFASGRDLPRIALASLEAEALLVRPRPLQRMLHREGVV
;
A
#
# COMPACT_ATOMS: atom_id res chain seq x y z
N MET A 1 19.89 -14.93 2.04
CA MET A 1 19.47 -16.30 1.66
C MET A 1 18.07 -16.40 1.03
N PRO A 2 16.94 -15.90 1.58
CA PRO A 2 15.61 -16.18 0.98
C PRO A 2 15.41 -15.56 -0.40
N ARG A 3 16.07 -14.42 -0.64
CA ARG A 3 16.08 -13.76 -1.95
C ARG A 3 16.80 -14.58 -3.02
N LEU A 4 17.92 -15.21 -2.65
CA LEU A 4 18.69 -16.08 -3.56
C LEU A 4 17.88 -17.34 -3.89
N ILE A 5 17.23 -17.93 -2.89
CA ILE A 5 16.34 -19.09 -3.09
C ILE A 5 15.14 -18.70 -3.96
N GLY A 6 14.56 -17.52 -3.74
CA GLY A 6 13.51 -17.01 -4.63
C GLY A 6 13.98 -16.88 -6.08
N TRP A 7 15.23 -16.44 -6.32
CA TRP A 7 15.82 -16.41 -7.66
C TRP A 7 16.07 -17.80 -8.24
N LEU A 8 16.57 -18.75 -7.46
CA LEU A 8 16.75 -20.14 -7.90
C LEU A 8 15.43 -20.79 -8.32
N VAL A 9 14.38 -20.60 -7.52
CA VAL A 9 13.03 -21.09 -7.83
C VAL A 9 12.44 -20.40 -9.06
N TRP A 10 12.69 -19.10 -9.22
CA TRP A 10 12.27 -18.36 -10.42
C TRP A 10 12.98 -18.88 -11.67
N LEU A 11 14.31 -19.09 -11.59
CA LEU A 11 15.09 -19.65 -12.69
C LEU A 11 14.63 -21.06 -13.04
N LEU A 12 14.39 -21.91 -12.04
CA LEU A 12 13.82 -23.24 -12.25
C LEU A 12 12.48 -23.15 -12.98
N GLY A 13 11.59 -22.24 -12.57
CA GLY A 13 10.32 -22.02 -13.25
C GLY A 13 10.48 -21.63 -14.73
N ILE A 14 11.44 -20.76 -15.05
CA ILE A 14 11.77 -20.43 -16.45
C ILE A 14 12.31 -21.64 -17.20
N LEU A 15 13.23 -22.40 -16.60
CA LEU A 15 13.82 -23.57 -17.22
C LEU A 15 12.75 -24.65 -17.48
N THR A 16 11.81 -24.87 -16.56
CA THR A 16 10.68 -25.80 -16.76
C THR A 16 9.79 -25.36 -17.93
N ILE A 17 9.52 -24.05 -18.06
CA ILE A 17 8.74 -23.51 -19.20
C ILE A 17 9.54 -23.56 -20.50
N ALA A 18 10.83 -23.22 -20.47
CA ALA A 18 11.68 -23.23 -21.67
C ALA A 18 11.90 -24.65 -22.19
N GLY A 19 12.04 -25.63 -21.30
CA GLY A 19 12.16 -27.05 -21.64
C GLY A 19 11.03 -27.51 -22.55
N VAL A 20 9.79 -27.12 -22.26
CA VAL A 20 8.60 -27.40 -23.08
C VAL A 20 8.75 -27.00 -24.55
N PHE A 21 9.49 -25.92 -24.85
CA PHE A 21 9.65 -25.41 -26.21
C PHE A 21 10.94 -25.88 -26.91
N LEU A 22 11.84 -26.60 -26.24
CA LEU A 22 13.11 -27.03 -26.82
C LEU A 22 12.93 -28.31 -27.68
N PRO A 23 13.37 -28.29 -28.96
CA PRO A 23 13.11 -29.37 -29.93
C PRO A 23 13.83 -30.70 -29.62
N GLU A 24 14.94 -30.66 -28.87
CA GLU A 24 15.70 -31.86 -28.45
C GLU A 24 14.88 -32.83 -27.57
N GLN A 25 13.95 -32.31 -26.75
CA GLN A 25 13.05 -33.15 -25.94
C GLN A 25 11.99 -33.88 -26.77
N ARG A 26 11.49 -33.25 -27.85
CA ARG A 26 10.55 -33.89 -28.78
C ARG A 26 11.15 -35.12 -29.45
N ARG A 27 12.47 -35.11 -29.71
CA ARG A 27 13.21 -36.25 -30.31
C ARG A 27 13.33 -37.43 -29.34
N ARG A 28 13.66 -37.22 -28.06
CA ARG A 28 13.74 -38.30 -27.05
C ARG A 28 12.39 -38.95 -26.77
N ILE A 29 11.31 -38.15 -26.76
CA ILE A 29 9.94 -38.67 -26.64
C ILE A 29 9.60 -39.59 -27.82
N HIS A 30 10.02 -39.25 -29.05
CA HIS A 30 9.76 -40.08 -30.23
C HIS A 30 10.46 -41.46 -30.16
N TYR A 31 11.67 -41.54 -29.61
CA TYR A 31 12.38 -42.80 -29.41
C TYR A 31 11.75 -43.68 -28.30
N LEU A 32 11.22 -43.09 -27.24
CA LEU A 32 10.56 -43.83 -26.15
C LEU A 32 9.14 -44.31 -26.53
N VAL A 33 8.42 -43.56 -27.37
CA VAL A 33 7.11 -43.97 -27.90
C VAL A 33 7.23 -45.27 -28.72
N GLN A 34 8.36 -45.49 -29.41
CA GLN A 34 8.63 -46.74 -30.14
C GLN A 34 8.94 -47.95 -29.24
N ILE A 35 9.40 -47.75 -28.00
CA ILE A 35 9.84 -48.84 -27.11
C ILE A 35 8.81 -49.14 -26.02
N VAL A 36 8.11 -48.13 -25.49
CA VAL A 36 7.23 -48.27 -24.31
C VAL A 36 5.74 -48.05 -24.65
N GLY A 37 5.42 -47.62 -25.88
CA GLY A 37 4.01 -47.49 -26.32
C GLY A 37 3.21 -46.43 -25.55
N VAL A 38 3.88 -45.40 -25.02
CA VAL A 38 3.19 -44.30 -24.31
C VAL A 38 2.43 -43.43 -25.33
N PRO A 39 1.12 -43.19 -25.18
CA PRO A 39 0.32 -42.43 -26.15
C PRO A 39 0.82 -40.99 -26.33
N VAL A 40 0.77 -40.46 -27.56
CA VAL A 40 1.14 -39.07 -27.90
C VAL A 40 0.37 -38.02 -27.07
N LEU A 41 -0.86 -38.32 -26.63
CA LEU A 41 -1.65 -37.49 -25.72
C LEU A 41 -1.01 -37.31 -24.33
N ALA A 42 -0.21 -38.26 -23.85
CA ALA A 42 0.56 -38.13 -22.62
C ALA A 42 1.65 -37.03 -22.73
N SER A 43 2.07 -36.68 -23.95
CA SER A 43 3.09 -35.64 -24.17
C SER A 43 2.51 -34.22 -24.09
N ALA A 44 1.31 -33.99 -24.63
CA ALA A 44 0.64 -32.68 -24.60
C ALA A 44 0.17 -32.33 -23.19
N THR A 45 -0.43 -33.30 -22.50
CA THR A 45 -0.83 -33.21 -21.07
C THR A 45 0.38 -32.98 -20.15
N ALA A 46 1.46 -33.74 -20.31
CA ALA A 46 2.64 -33.55 -19.49
C ALA A 46 3.37 -32.21 -19.77
N THR A 47 3.32 -31.74 -21.02
CA THR A 47 3.80 -30.40 -21.41
C THR A 47 2.99 -29.28 -20.75
N ALA A 48 1.68 -29.45 -20.74
CA ALA A 48 0.73 -28.58 -20.05
C ALA A 48 1.02 -28.51 -18.54
N VAL A 49 1.10 -29.66 -17.87
CA VAL A 49 1.42 -29.75 -16.43
C VAL A 49 2.76 -29.08 -16.12
N ALA A 50 3.79 -29.31 -16.92
CA ALA A 50 5.09 -28.66 -16.76
C ALA A 50 5.02 -27.14 -16.86
N THR A 51 4.25 -26.63 -17.82
CA THR A 51 4.05 -25.20 -18.01
C THR A 51 3.35 -24.60 -16.79
N VAL A 52 2.32 -25.27 -16.26
CA VAL A 52 1.61 -24.84 -15.04
C VAL A 52 2.54 -24.82 -13.84
N LEU A 53 3.27 -25.91 -13.59
CA LEU A 53 4.22 -26.00 -12.48
C LEU A 53 5.30 -24.91 -12.60
N GLY A 54 5.82 -24.67 -13.80
CA GLY A 54 6.77 -23.59 -14.07
C GLY A 54 6.20 -22.20 -13.75
N VAL A 55 4.98 -21.89 -14.21
CA VAL A 55 4.29 -20.62 -13.89
C VAL A 55 4.05 -20.49 -12.38
N LEU A 56 3.64 -21.56 -11.70
CA LEU A 56 3.46 -21.58 -10.25
C LEU A 56 4.78 -21.27 -9.53
N LEU A 57 5.91 -21.85 -9.96
CA LEU A 57 7.23 -21.52 -9.40
C LEU A 57 7.58 -20.03 -9.58
N LEU A 58 7.28 -19.43 -10.74
CA LEU A 58 7.49 -17.98 -10.97
C LEU A 58 6.71 -17.12 -9.98
N VAL A 59 5.44 -17.48 -9.69
CA VAL A 59 4.60 -16.77 -8.72
C VAL A 59 5.10 -16.99 -7.29
N LEU A 60 5.42 -18.24 -6.94
CA LEU A 60 5.91 -18.64 -5.62
C LEU A 60 7.25 -17.97 -5.28
N ALA A 61 8.12 -17.75 -6.26
CA ALA A 61 9.36 -16.98 -6.11
C ALA A 61 9.12 -15.57 -5.51
N GLY A 62 8.01 -14.93 -5.87
CA GLY A 62 7.59 -13.66 -5.26
C GLY A 62 7.27 -13.79 -3.76
N GLY A 63 6.60 -14.86 -3.36
CA GLY A 63 6.28 -15.17 -1.96
C GLY A 63 7.50 -15.57 -1.13
N LEU A 64 8.44 -16.34 -1.71
CA LEU A 64 9.70 -16.74 -1.08
C LEU A 64 10.60 -15.54 -0.78
N ARG A 65 10.71 -14.59 -1.72
CA ARG A 65 11.45 -13.32 -1.50
C ARG A 65 10.89 -12.51 -0.33
N ARG A 66 9.61 -12.70 -0.01
CA ARG A 66 8.91 -12.11 1.15
C ARG A 66 8.86 -13.04 2.37
N ARG A 67 9.70 -14.08 2.43
CA ARG A 67 9.84 -14.97 3.60
C ARG A 67 8.53 -15.66 4.03
N LYS A 68 7.57 -15.85 3.10
CA LYS A 68 6.26 -16.43 3.45
C LYS A 68 6.31 -17.94 3.64
N ARG A 69 5.86 -18.40 4.81
CA ARG A 69 5.83 -19.84 5.13
C ARG A 69 4.96 -20.66 4.18
N ARG A 70 3.81 -20.13 3.79
CA ARG A 70 2.91 -20.77 2.80
C ARG A 70 3.52 -20.84 1.40
N ALA A 71 4.27 -19.81 0.99
CA ALA A 71 5.01 -19.81 -0.27
C ALA A 71 6.09 -20.88 -0.27
N TRP A 72 6.79 -21.01 0.85
CA TRP A 72 7.80 -22.04 1.05
C TRP A 72 7.21 -23.44 0.92
N LEU A 73 6.13 -23.76 1.66
CA LEU A 73 5.50 -25.07 1.58
C LEU A 73 5.02 -25.39 0.16
N ALA A 74 4.34 -24.44 -0.50
CA ALA A 74 3.89 -24.63 -1.87
C ALA A 74 5.07 -24.78 -2.84
N ALA A 75 6.16 -24.04 -2.66
CA ALA A 75 7.35 -24.19 -3.50
C ALA A 75 8.04 -25.54 -3.32
N VAL A 76 8.09 -26.09 -2.11
CA VAL A 76 8.55 -27.48 -1.87
C VAL A 76 7.71 -28.46 -2.67
N ILE A 77 6.38 -28.37 -2.54
CA ILE A 77 5.44 -29.29 -3.21
C ILE A 77 5.54 -29.18 -4.74
N VAL A 78 5.52 -27.95 -5.28
CA VAL A 78 5.58 -27.73 -6.73
C VAL A 78 6.95 -28.14 -7.28
N THR A 79 8.05 -27.87 -6.59
CA THR A 79 9.40 -28.29 -7.02
C THR A 79 9.52 -29.82 -7.03
N LEU A 80 8.95 -30.50 -6.03
CA LEU A 80 8.88 -31.96 -6.01
C LEU A 80 8.02 -32.48 -7.18
N GLY A 81 6.88 -31.83 -7.45
CA GLY A 81 6.03 -32.14 -8.60
C GLY A 81 6.76 -31.98 -9.93
N VAL A 82 7.59 -30.93 -10.08
CA VAL A 82 8.44 -30.74 -11.26
C VAL A 82 9.41 -31.91 -11.41
N ALA A 83 10.13 -32.28 -10.35
CA ALA A 83 11.07 -33.40 -10.39
C ALA A 83 10.38 -34.72 -10.80
N LEU A 84 9.24 -35.03 -10.19
CA LEU A 84 8.44 -36.22 -10.53
C LEU A 84 7.93 -36.19 -11.98
N SER A 85 7.51 -35.03 -12.48
CA SER A 85 7.02 -34.87 -13.85
C SER A 85 8.11 -35.11 -14.91
N HIS A 86 9.37 -34.79 -14.62
CA HIS A 86 10.50 -35.05 -15.51
C HIS A 86 10.89 -36.53 -15.51
N LEU A 87 10.78 -37.19 -14.36
CA LEU A 87 10.98 -38.65 -14.27
C LEU A 87 9.90 -39.41 -15.05
N ALA A 88 8.63 -39.00 -14.93
CA ALA A 88 7.49 -39.62 -15.62
C ALA A 88 7.51 -39.45 -17.15
N ARG A 89 8.15 -38.39 -17.68
CA ARG A 89 8.19 -38.06 -19.11
C ARG A 89 9.26 -38.79 -19.93
N GLY A 90 10.06 -39.64 -19.30
CA GLY A 90 11.10 -40.42 -19.98
C GLY A 90 12.45 -40.43 -19.27
N LEU A 91 12.46 -40.43 -17.93
CA LEU A 91 13.68 -40.48 -17.12
C LEU A 91 14.67 -39.35 -17.48
N GLU A 92 14.18 -38.11 -17.52
CA GLU A 92 15.03 -36.94 -17.73
C GLU A 92 15.84 -36.62 -16.46
N VAL A 93 16.79 -37.50 -16.12
CA VAL A 93 17.53 -37.49 -14.85
C VAL A 93 18.26 -36.16 -14.62
N GLU A 94 18.77 -35.54 -15.67
CA GLU A 94 19.45 -34.24 -15.60
C GLU A 94 18.49 -33.14 -15.10
N GLN A 95 17.27 -33.07 -15.63
CA GLN A 95 16.30 -32.02 -15.31
C GLN A 95 15.63 -32.26 -13.96
N ALA A 96 15.34 -33.52 -13.63
CA ALA A 96 14.95 -33.91 -12.29
C ALA A 96 16.05 -33.58 -11.26
N GLY A 97 17.32 -33.79 -11.62
CA GLY A 97 18.49 -33.43 -10.81
C GLY A 97 18.56 -31.94 -10.50
N VAL A 98 18.31 -31.07 -11.49
CA VAL A 98 18.26 -29.61 -11.28
C VAL A 98 17.13 -29.23 -10.32
N ALA A 99 15.93 -29.83 -10.45
CA ALA A 99 14.84 -29.57 -9.52
C ALA A 99 15.17 -30.01 -8.08
N LEU A 100 15.80 -31.18 -7.91
CA LEU A 100 16.26 -31.69 -6.61
C LEU A 100 17.37 -30.81 -6.01
N LEU A 101 18.27 -30.29 -6.84
CA LEU A 101 19.33 -29.36 -6.40
C LEU A 101 18.76 -28.05 -5.89
N VAL A 102 17.63 -27.56 -6.44
CA VAL A 102 16.90 -26.40 -5.91
C VAL A 102 16.12 -26.76 -4.63
N LEU A 103 15.57 -27.98 -4.56
CA LEU A 103 14.80 -28.47 -3.40
C LEU A 103 15.64 -28.52 -2.10
N GLY A 104 16.91 -28.94 -2.20
CA GLY A 104 17.83 -29.05 -1.05
C GLY A 104 17.97 -27.75 -0.24
N PRO A 105 18.45 -26.64 -0.85
CA PRO A 105 18.52 -25.32 -0.21
C PRO A 105 17.16 -24.84 0.30
N LEU A 106 16.08 -25.13 -0.42
CA LEU A 106 14.72 -24.74 -0.05
C LEU A 106 14.30 -25.38 1.28
N ILE A 107 14.61 -26.65 1.49
CA ILE A 107 14.36 -27.36 2.76
C ILE A 107 15.34 -26.88 3.85
N ALA A 108 16.62 -26.71 3.52
CA ALA A 108 17.66 -26.30 4.48
C ALA A 108 17.35 -24.94 5.13
N THR A 109 16.82 -23.97 4.38
CA THR A 109 16.49 -22.64 4.90
C THR A 109 15.05 -22.50 5.40
N ARG A 110 14.36 -23.60 5.75
CA ARG A 110 12.96 -23.58 6.23
C ARG A 110 12.69 -22.56 7.33
N ARG A 111 13.67 -22.32 8.21
CA ARG A 111 13.57 -21.38 9.35
C ARG A 111 13.53 -19.91 8.92
N GLU A 112 14.00 -19.59 7.72
CA GLU A 112 13.98 -18.21 7.22
C GLU A 112 12.61 -17.77 6.68
N PHE A 113 11.67 -18.70 6.51
CA PHE A 113 10.32 -18.47 6.00
C PHE A 113 9.29 -18.45 7.14
N TYR A 114 9.42 -17.45 8.02
CA TYR A 114 8.60 -17.33 9.23
C TYR A 114 7.37 -16.41 9.09
N ALA A 115 7.21 -15.70 7.96
CA ALA A 115 6.21 -14.65 7.85
C ALA A 115 4.79 -15.19 7.93
N VAL A 116 4.00 -14.60 8.84
CA VAL A 116 2.62 -15.00 9.13
C VAL A 116 1.66 -14.34 8.12
N GLY A 117 0.76 -15.15 7.54
CA GLY A 117 -0.28 -14.69 6.61
C GLY A 117 -1.44 -14.00 7.32
N ASP A 118 -2.33 -13.36 6.56
CA ASP A 118 -3.50 -12.68 7.11
C ASP A 118 -4.50 -13.69 7.70
N PRO A 119 -4.88 -13.60 8.98
CA PRO A 119 -5.94 -14.45 9.52
C PRO A 119 -7.32 -14.08 8.98
N THR A 120 -7.56 -12.82 8.58
CA THR A 120 -8.89 -12.33 8.18
C THR A 120 -9.30 -12.82 6.79
N THR A 121 -8.34 -12.94 5.87
CA THR A 121 -8.57 -13.37 4.49
C THR A 121 -8.38 -14.87 4.27
N ARG A 122 -8.09 -15.64 5.33
CA ARG A 122 -7.78 -17.08 5.22
C ARG A 122 -8.92 -17.89 4.62
N TRP A 123 -10.17 -17.55 4.96
CA TRP A 123 -11.35 -18.24 4.43
C TRP A 123 -11.68 -17.82 3.01
N TYR A 124 -11.44 -16.56 2.64
CA TYR A 124 -11.60 -16.11 1.26
C TYR A 124 -10.60 -16.78 0.31
N ALA A 125 -9.35 -16.95 0.75
CA ALA A 125 -8.32 -17.68 0.01
C ALA A 125 -8.63 -19.18 -0.18
N VAL A 126 -9.62 -19.72 0.54
CA VAL A 126 -10.12 -21.10 0.38
C VAL A 126 -11.43 -21.12 -0.40
N ARG A 127 -12.39 -20.26 -0.04
CA ARG A 127 -13.73 -20.20 -0.64
C ARG A 127 -13.67 -19.85 -2.13
N LEU A 128 -12.91 -18.83 -2.53
CA LEU A 128 -12.89 -18.40 -3.93
C LEU A 128 -12.30 -19.47 -4.87
N PRO A 129 -11.16 -20.11 -4.57
CA PRO A 129 -10.69 -21.23 -5.38
C PRO A 129 -11.66 -22.41 -5.44
N ILE A 130 -12.35 -22.74 -4.35
CA ILE A 130 -13.39 -23.79 -4.35
C ILE A 130 -14.55 -23.40 -5.25
N GLN A 131 -15.03 -22.15 -5.18
CA GLN A 131 -16.10 -21.66 -6.05
C GLN A 131 -15.69 -21.70 -7.52
N LEU A 132 -14.45 -21.27 -7.83
CA LEU A 132 -13.91 -21.36 -9.20
C LEU A 132 -13.76 -22.81 -9.65
N LEU A 133 -13.36 -23.73 -8.77
CA LEU A 133 -13.25 -25.15 -9.07
C LEU A 133 -14.63 -25.73 -9.41
N VAL A 134 -15.63 -25.51 -8.56
CA VAL A 134 -17.01 -25.97 -8.79
C VAL A 134 -17.59 -25.36 -10.07
N ALA A 135 -17.37 -24.06 -10.30
CA ALA A 135 -17.82 -23.40 -11.52
C ALA A 135 -17.13 -23.96 -12.77
N SER A 136 -15.83 -24.29 -12.69
CA SER A 136 -15.08 -24.87 -13.79
C SER A 136 -15.58 -26.27 -14.14
N ILE A 137 -15.87 -27.09 -13.12
CA ILE A 137 -16.47 -28.42 -13.31
C ILE A 137 -17.87 -28.28 -13.93
N ALA A 138 -18.71 -27.40 -13.38
CA ALA A 138 -20.07 -27.18 -13.89
C ALA A 138 -20.08 -26.69 -15.34
N LEU A 139 -19.22 -25.73 -15.69
CA LEU A 139 -19.07 -25.25 -17.07
C LEU A 139 -18.55 -26.33 -18.01
N GLY A 140 -17.60 -27.15 -17.57
CA GLY A 140 -17.11 -28.29 -18.33
C GLY A 140 -18.21 -29.32 -18.61
N MET A 141 -18.98 -29.68 -17.59
CA MET A 141 -20.14 -30.57 -17.72
C MET A 141 -21.19 -30.00 -18.67
N ILE A 142 -21.55 -28.72 -18.53
CA ILE A 142 -22.49 -28.04 -19.45
C ILE A 142 -21.96 -28.06 -20.89
N ALA A 143 -20.66 -27.84 -21.09
CA ALA A 143 -20.06 -27.87 -22.42
C ALA A 143 -20.16 -29.26 -23.08
N LEU A 144 -20.03 -30.34 -22.31
CA LEU A 144 -20.24 -31.72 -22.79
C LEU A 144 -21.71 -31.97 -23.14
N VAL A 145 -22.64 -31.58 -22.27
CA VAL A 145 -24.09 -31.75 -22.46
C VAL A 145 -24.62 -30.98 -23.67
N ILE A 146 -24.11 -29.77 -23.95
CA ILE A 146 -24.53 -28.95 -25.10
C ILE A 146 -23.95 -29.50 -26.43
N ARG A 147 -22.90 -30.32 -26.39
CA ARG A 147 -22.26 -30.90 -27.58
C ARG A 147 -22.25 -32.43 -27.56
N PRO A 148 -23.41 -33.10 -27.47
CA PRO A 148 -23.47 -34.56 -27.36
C PRO A 148 -22.89 -35.26 -28.60
N GLY A 149 -23.01 -34.65 -29.79
CA GLY A 149 -22.44 -35.18 -31.04
C GLY A 149 -20.90 -35.14 -31.13
N SER A 150 -20.22 -34.60 -30.12
CA SER A 150 -18.75 -34.63 -30.03
C SER A 150 -18.21 -35.83 -29.27
N MET A 151 -19.07 -36.62 -28.62
CA MET A 151 -18.70 -37.79 -27.81
C MET A 151 -19.08 -39.09 -28.53
N ILE A 152 -18.23 -40.12 -28.40
CA ILE A 152 -18.50 -41.45 -28.92
C ILE A 152 -19.26 -42.24 -27.85
N GLY A 153 -20.49 -42.63 -28.17
CA GLY A 153 -21.37 -43.36 -27.25
C GLY A 153 -22.16 -42.44 -26.30
N HIS A 154 -22.62 -43.02 -25.19
CA HIS A 154 -23.39 -42.32 -24.15
C HIS A 154 -22.64 -42.45 -22.81
N PRO A 155 -21.58 -41.65 -22.57
CA PRO A 155 -20.88 -41.67 -21.30
C PRO A 155 -21.84 -41.32 -20.17
N SER A 156 -21.63 -41.95 -19.01
CA SER A 156 -22.36 -41.64 -17.80
C SER A 156 -21.96 -40.26 -17.27
N LEU A 157 -22.85 -39.62 -16.50
CA LEU A 157 -22.55 -38.35 -15.82
C LEU A 157 -21.31 -38.44 -14.92
N TRP A 158 -20.99 -39.64 -14.42
CA TRP A 158 -19.79 -39.88 -13.62
C TRP A 158 -18.52 -39.88 -14.47
N GLU A 159 -18.56 -40.47 -15.67
CA GLU A 159 -17.43 -40.47 -16.61
C GLU A 159 -17.16 -39.06 -17.15
N GLU A 160 -18.21 -38.29 -17.46
CA GLU A 160 -18.08 -36.87 -17.82
C GLU A 160 -17.48 -36.04 -16.68
N PHE A 161 -17.91 -36.28 -15.44
CA PHE A 161 -17.34 -35.63 -14.27
C PHE A 161 -15.85 -35.97 -14.08
N GLN A 162 -15.48 -37.24 -14.27
CA GLN A 162 -14.09 -37.69 -14.23
C GLN A 162 -13.26 -37.03 -15.34
N GLU A 163 -13.79 -36.92 -16.56
CA GLU A 163 -13.14 -36.26 -17.70
C GLU A 163 -12.76 -34.82 -17.37
N ILE A 164 -13.72 -34.03 -16.90
CA ILE A 164 -13.49 -32.63 -16.58
C ILE A 164 -12.57 -32.48 -15.37
N THR A 165 -12.77 -33.29 -14.32
CA THR A 165 -11.98 -33.19 -13.09
C THR A 165 -10.52 -33.57 -13.30
N LEU A 166 -10.26 -34.64 -14.07
CA LEU A 166 -8.91 -35.04 -14.47
C LEU A 166 -8.32 -34.00 -15.44
N GLY A 167 -9.12 -33.47 -16.36
CA GLY A 167 -8.69 -32.43 -17.31
C GLY A 167 -8.19 -31.15 -16.62
N LEU A 168 -8.76 -30.76 -15.47
CA LEU A 168 -8.30 -29.61 -14.68
C LEU A 168 -6.86 -29.74 -14.20
N ILE A 169 -6.39 -30.96 -13.97
CA ILE A 169 -5.00 -31.25 -13.58
C ILE A 169 -4.15 -31.73 -14.77
N GLY A 170 -4.69 -31.63 -15.98
CA GLY A 170 -4.02 -32.03 -17.21
C GLY A 170 -3.96 -33.54 -17.41
N VAL A 171 -4.84 -34.33 -16.79
CA VAL A 171 -4.93 -35.78 -17.00
C VAL A 171 -6.12 -36.07 -17.92
N SER A 172 -5.93 -36.90 -18.94
CA SER A 172 -7.03 -37.34 -19.81
C SER A 172 -7.97 -38.27 -19.04
N GLY A 173 -9.28 -38.09 -19.22
CA GLY A 173 -10.27 -38.94 -18.57
C GLY A 173 -10.79 -40.08 -19.45
N PRO A 174 -11.92 -40.69 -19.04
CA PRO A 174 -12.46 -41.88 -19.69
C PRO A 174 -13.29 -41.57 -20.96
N VAL A 175 -13.64 -40.31 -21.24
CA VAL A 175 -14.56 -39.96 -22.33
C VAL A 175 -13.82 -39.97 -23.66
N ARG A 176 -14.40 -40.66 -24.66
CA ARG A 176 -13.89 -40.70 -26.03
C ARG A 176 -14.63 -39.70 -26.90
N PHE A 177 -13.89 -38.89 -27.65
CA PHE A 177 -14.46 -37.88 -28.54
C PHE A 177 -14.39 -38.31 -30.01
N THR A 178 -15.29 -37.76 -30.83
CA THR A 178 -15.42 -38.08 -32.26
C THR A 178 -14.29 -37.52 -33.12
N SER A 179 -13.53 -36.55 -32.62
CA SER A 179 -12.37 -35.98 -33.31
C SER A 179 -11.27 -35.63 -32.32
N ASP A 180 -10.01 -35.76 -32.76
CA ASP A 180 -8.84 -35.34 -31.99
C ASP A 180 -8.92 -33.86 -31.59
N ARG A 181 -9.50 -33.02 -32.46
CA ARG A 181 -9.74 -31.60 -32.17
C ARG A 181 -10.69 -31.38 -30.99
N ALA A 182 -11.73 -32.21 -30.84
CA ALA A 182 -12.66 -32.09 -29.72
C ALA A 182 -11.98 -32.49 -28.40
N THR A 183 -11.21 -33.58 -28.42
CA THR A 183 -10.35 -34.01 -27.30
C THR A 183 -9.39 -32.89 -26.89
N ASP A 184 -8.68 -32.30 -27.85
CA ASP A 184 -7.72 -31.23 -27.59
C ASP A 184 -8.37 -29.98 -27.01
N VAL A 185 -9.54 -29.58 -27.53
CA VAL A 185 -10.27 -28.41 -27.03
C VAL A 185 -10.75 -28.62 -25.61
N VAL A 186 -11.31 -29.80 -25.28
CA VAL A 186 -11.77 -30.12 -23.92
C VAL A 186 -10.58 -30.19 -22.97
N ALA A 187 -9.51 -30.89 -23.33
CA ALA A 187 -8.31 -30.99 -22.52
C ALA A 187 -7.65 -29.62 -22.28
N ALA A 188 -7.50 -28.79 -23.32
CA ALA A 188 -6.89 -27.47 -23.20
C ALA A 188 -7.76 -26.51 -22.37
N THR A 189 -9.08 -26.55 -22.54
CA THR A 189 -10.01 -25.66 -21.80
C THR A 189 -10.10 -26.06 -20.34
N SER A 190 -10.22 -27.36 -20.05
CA SER A 190 -10.21 -27.88 -18.67
C SER A 190 -8.89 -27.55 -17.98
N LEU A 191 -7.76 -27.80 -18.62
CA LEU A 191 -6.47 -27.41 -18.08
C LEU A 191 -6.41 -25.90 -17.82
N ALA A 192 -6.82 -25.06 -18.78
CA ALA A 192 -6.81 -23.60 -18.62
C ALA A 192 -7.59 -23.16 -17.39
N PHE A 193 -8.77 -23.73 -17.13
CA PHE A 193 -9.53 -23.48 -15.90
C PHE A 193 -8.77 -23.94 -14.65
N GLY A 194 -8.15 -25.12 -14.68
CA GLY A 194 -7.30 -25.61 -13.60
C GLY A 194 -6.12 -24.67 -13.30
N VAL A 195 -5.45 -24.14 -14.33
CA VAL A 195 -4.38 -23.14 -14.20
C VAL A 195 -4.90 -21.88 -13.51
N VAL A 196 -6.06 -21.38 -13.94
CA VAL A 196 -6.67 -20.18 -13.35
C VAL A 196 -7.01 -20.41 -11.88
N VAL A 197 -7.63 -21.55 -11.54
CA VAL A 197 -7.94 -21.92 -10.15
C VAL A 197 -6.67 -22.00 -9.31
N ALA A 198 -5.62 -22.69 -9.79
CA ALA A 198 -4.35 -22.83 -9.10
C ALA A 198 -3.64 -21.48 -8.93
N PHE A 199 -3.63 -20.64 -9.98
CA PHE A 199 -3.06 -19.31 -9.95
C PHE A 199 -3.78 -18.42 -8.92
N VAL A 200 -5.12 -18.39 -8.94
CA VAL A 200 -5.92 -17.61 -8.00
C VAL A 200 -5.69 -18.11 -6.57
N ALA A 201 -5.69 -19.42 -6.34
CA ALA A 201 -5.41 -20.01 -5.03
C ALA A 201 -4.04 -19.59 -4.49
N VAL A 202 -2.99 -19.72 -5.31
CA VAL A 202 -1.63 -19.32 -4.94
C VAL A 202 -1.54 -17.81 -4.74
N TYR A 203 -2.09 -17.00 -5.63
CA TYR A 203 -2.08 -15.54 -5.50
C TYR A 203 -2.73 -15.07 -4.19
N LEU A 204 -3.90 -15.61 -3.84
CA LEU A 204 -4.60 -15.27 -2.59
C LEU A 204 -3.86 -15.78 -1.36
N ALA A 205 -3.36 -17.02 -1.39
CA ALA A 205 -2.56 -17.58 -0.31
C ALA A 205 -1.26 -16.80 -0.08
N LEU A 206 -0.72 -16.19 -1.14
CA LEU A 206 0.48 -15.36 -1.14
C LEU A 206 0.21 -13.87 -1.00
N ARG A 207 -1.04 -13.43 -0.88
CA ARG A 207 -1.34 -12.01 -0.68
C ARG A 207 -0.79 -11.54 0.67
N CYS A 208 -0.28 -10.31 0.72
CA CYS A 208 0.21 -9.74 1.99
C CYS A 208 -0.98 -9.42 2.88
N ALA A 209 -0.83 -9.72 4.18
CA ALA A 209 -1.80 -9.30 5.17
C ALA A 209 -1.93 -7.78 5.13
N GLN A 210 -3.17 -7.34 5.08
CA GLN A 210 -3.56 -5.94 5.19
C GLN A 210 -4.52 -5.86 6.36
N PRO A 211 -4.02 -6.00 7.60
CA PRO A 211 -4.89 -5.84 8.76
C PRO A 211 -5.59 -4.49 8.65
N ARG A 212 -6.88 -4.47 9.00
CA ARG A 212 -7.62 -3.21 9.12
C ARG A 212 -6.92 -2.40 10.19
N ALA A 213 -6.32 -1.29 9.78
CA ALA A 213 -5.74 -0.34 10.70
C ALA A 213 -6.89 0.42 11.37
N VAL A 214 -7.05 0.19 12.68
CA VAL A 214 -8.05 0.82 13.52
C VAL A 214 -7.35 1.27 14.79
N LEU A 215 -7.56 2.53 15.15
CA LEU A 215 -7.15 3.05 16.44
C LEU A 215 -8.26 2.75 17.45
N THR A 216 -7.95 1.96 18.49
CA THR A 216 -8.93 1.68 19.53
C THR A 216 -9.14 2.90 20.42
N ALA A 217 -10.29 2.98 21.11
CA ALA A 217 -10.56 4.09 22.03
C ALA A 217 -9.54 4.15 23.19
N GLU A 218 -9.08 2.98 23.67
CA GLU A 218 -8.04 2.89 24.69
C GLU A 218 -6.70 3.41 24.17
N ASP A 219 -6.31 3.02 22.96
CA ASP A 219 -5.09 3.54 22.31
C ASP A 219 -5.17 5.06 22.11
N GLU A 220 -6.30 5.57 21.61
CA GLU A 220 -6.52 7.01 21.41
C GLU A 220 -6.36 7.76 22.74
N ALA A 221 -6.97 7.26 23.83
CA ALA A 221 -6.84 7.88 25.16
C ALA A 221 -5.40 7.85 25.70
N ARG A 222 -4.66 6.76 25.48
CA ARG A 222 -3.25 6.66 25.88
C ARG A 222 -2.35 7.61 25.07
N LEU A 223 -2.59 7.71 23.77
CA LEU A 223 -1.83 8.61 22.89
C LEU A 223 -2.07 10.08 23.25
N ARG A 224 -3.31 10.46 23.59
CA ARG A 224 -3.63 11.82 24.05
C ARG A 224 -2.83 12.20 25.29
N ARG A 225 -2.72 11.31 26.29
CA ARG A 225 -1.85 11.53 27.46
C ARG A 225 -0.38 11.73 27.08
N LEU A 226 0.14 10.98 26.10
CA LEU A 226 1.50 11.19 25.62
C LEU A 226 1.66 12.52 24.86
N LEU A 227 0.63 12.94 24.12
CA LEU A 227 0.62 14.23 23.41
C LEU A 227 0.51 15.42 24.37
N GLU A 228 -0.25 15.31 25.46
CA GLU A 228 -0.29 16.32 26.52
C GLU A 228 1.12 16.54 27.12
N LEU A 229 1.85 15.46 27.39
CA LEU A 229 3.18 15.55 28.02
C LEU A 229 4.32 15.88 27.04
N HIS A 230 4.22 15.45 25.78
CA HIS A 230 5.34 15.44 24.84
C HIS A 230 5.00 15.95 23.43
N GLY A 231 3.75 16.30 23.15
CA GLY A 231 3.26 16.69 21.82
C GLY A 231 3.79 18.03 21.31
N ALA A 232 4.29 18.90 22.19
CA ALA A 232 4.91 20.17 21.79
C ALA A 232 6.18 20.01 20.94
N ARG A 233 6.77 18.80 20.89
CA ARG A 233 8.04 18.54 20.18
C ARG A 233 7.90 18.40 18.67
N ASP A 234 6.72 18.00 18.19
CA ASP A 234 6.48 17.77 16.76
C ASP A 234 5.10 18.27 16.35
N SER A 235 5.07 19.19 15.39
CA SER A 235 3.85 19.77 14.80
C SER A 235 2.97 18.77 14.08
N LEU A 236 3.49 17.58 13.76
CA LEU A 236 2.72 16.50 13.13
C LEU A 236 2.20 15.48 14.15
N GLY A 237 2.51 15.64 15.44
CA GLY A 237 2.18 14.67 16.49
C GLY A 237 0.68 14.41 16.61
N TYR A 238 -0.17 15.44 16.52
CA TYR A 238 -1.62 15.30 16.68
C TYR A 238 -2.27 14.43 15.59
N PHE A 239 -1.69 14.39 14.38
CA PHE A 239 -2.17 13.53 13.30
C PHE A 239 -2.04 12.03 13.61
N ALA A 240 -1.28 11.65 14.64
CA ALA A 240 -1.25 10.30 15.18
C ALA A 240 -2.64 9.78 15.61
N LEU A 241 -3.55 10.67 16.02
CA LEU A 241 -4.89 10.34 16.51
C LEU A 241 -5.89 9.97 15.39
N ARG A 242 -5.45 9.98 14.13
CA ARG A 242 -6.25 9.52 13.00
C ARG A 242 -6.63 8.05 13.18
N ARG A 243 -7.94 7.75 13.08
CA ARG A 243 -8.50 6.43 13.43
C ARG A 243 -8.19 5.28 12.45
N ASP A 244 -7.59 5.57 11.29
CA ASP A 244 -7.16 4.57 10.31
C ASP A 244 -5.70 4.11 10.50
N LYS A 245 -5.14 4.32 11.71
CA LYS A 245 -3.79 3.93 12.11
C LYS A 245 -3.83 2.87 13.20
N SER A 246 -2.89 1.93 13.14
CA SER A 246 -2.59 1.00 14.21
C SER A 246 -1.40 1.50 15.03
N VAL A 247 -1.27 1.00 16.25
CA VAL A 247 -0.25 1.42 17.21
C VAL A 247 0.74 0.29 17.48
N ALA A 248 2.03 0.62 17.49
CA ALA A 248 3.10 -0.22 18.04
C ALA A 248 3.66 0.47 19.28
N TRP A 249 3.28 -0.04 20.46
CA TRP A 249 3.71 0.50 21.75
C TRP A 249 5.11 0.01 22.11
N SER A 250 5.91 0.89 22.74
CA SER A 250 7.06 0.47 23.53
C SER A 250 6.61 -0.40 24.71
N GLU A 251 7.47 -1.30 25.17
CA GLU A 251 7.20 -2.15 26.34
C GLU A 251 6.89 -1.32 27.60
N SER A 252 7.58 -0.18 27.76
CA SER A 252 7.33 0.77 28.85
C SER A 252 5.97 1.49 28.77
N GLY A 253 5.31 1.47 27.62
CA GLY A 253 4.09 2.24 27.35
C GLY A 253 4.29 3.76 27.23
N LYS A 254 5.53 4.28 27.36
CA LYS A 254 5.86 5.72 27.33
C LYS A 254 6.07 6.27 25.92
N ALA A 255 6.14 5.41 24.91
CA ALA A 255 6.22 5.80 23.51
C ALA A 255 5.46 4.85 22.59
N ALA A 256 5.05 5.33 21.42
CA ALA A 256 4.32 4.58 20.41
C ALA A 256 4.65 5.01 18.98
N VAL A 257 4.69 4.06 18.05
CA VAL A 257 4.78 4.31 16.60
C VAL A 257 3.41 4.07 15.97
N LEU A 258 2.89 5.06 15.25
CA LEU A 258 1.62 4.97 14.54
C LEU A 258 1.86 4.60 13.09
N TYR A 259 1.21 3.53 12.64
CA TYR A 259 1.46 3.00 11.30
C TYR A 259 0.19 2.49 10.63
N ARG A 260 0.25 2.35 9.30
CA ARG A 260 -0.76 1.68 8.49
C ARG A 260 -0.09 0.78 7.48
N VAL A 261 -0.70 -0.37 7.21
CA VAL A 261 -0.18 -1.32 6.22
C VAL A 261 -0.85 -1.08 4.87
N VAL A 262 -0.09 -0.58 3.91
CA VAL A 262 -0.57 -0.34 2.54
C VAL A 262 0.29 -1.12 1.58
N SER A 263 -0.32 -2.00 0.77
CA SER A 263 0.37 -2.80 -0.22
C SER A 263 1.60 -3.57 0.31
N GLY A 264 1.57 -4.05 1.56
CA GLY A 264 2.68 -4.78 2.19
C GLY A 264 3.86 -3.89 2.64
N VAL A 265 3.66 -2.57 2.71
CA VAL A 265 4.53 -1.61 3.38
C VAL A 265 3.84 -1.23 4.69
N ALA A 266 4.54 -1.40 5.81
CA ALA A 266 4.13 -0.86 7.10
C ALA A 266 4.65 0.57 7.16
N LEU A 267 3.77 1.54 6.93
CA LEU A 267 4.12 2.94 6.80
C LEU A 267 3.82 3.64 8.13
N ALA A 268 4.86 3.97 8.88
CA ALA A 268 4.78 4.82 10.06
C ALA A 268 4.58 6.28 9.67
N SER A 269 3.78 7.00 10.45
CA SER A 269 3.39 8.39 10.23
C SER A 269 4.12 9.30 11.21
N GLY A 270 5.12 10.05 10.75
CA GLY A 270 5.86 11.01 11.56
C GLY A 270 6.81 10.34 12.57
N ASP A 271 7.11 11.08 13.63
CA ASP A 271 7.93 10.60 14.74
C ASP A 271 7.14 9.66 15.68
N PRO A 272 7.82 8.83 16.49
CA PRO A 272 7.17 8.17 17.60
C PRO A 272 6.57 9.21 18.57
N ILE A 273 5.38 8.94 19.08
CA ILE A 273 4.71 9.78 20.07
C ILE A 273 5.17 9.36 21.46
N GLY A 274 5.42 10.33 22.34
CA GLY A 274 5.80 10.10 23.73
C GLY A 274 7.25 10.46 24.05
N ASP A 275 7.81 9.83 25.08
CA ASP A 275 9.14 10.12 25.59
C ASP A 275 10.24 9.65 24.62
N PRO A 276 11.13 10.55 24.14
CA PRO A 276 12.27 10.22 23.29
C PRO A 276 13.19 9.13 23.82
N GLU A 277 13.29 8.97 25.14
CA GLU A 277 14.06 7.88 25.74
C GLU A 277 13.43 6.51 25.48
N ALA A 278 12.10 6.46 25.34
CA ALA A 278 11.33 5.24 25.04
C ALA A 278 11.10 5.01 23.53
N TRP A 279 11.46 5.97 22.65
CA TRP A 279 11.33 5.83 21.20
C TRP A 279 12.02 4.58 20.63
N PRO A 280 13.26 4.21 21.05
CA PRO A 280 13.90 2.98 20.59
C PRO A 280 13.04 1.74 20.77
N GLY A 281 12.42 1.58 21.95
CA GLY A 281 11.56 0.44 22.24
C GLY A 281 10.30 0.39 21.38
N ALA A 282 9.70 1.55 21.07
CA ALA A 282 8.55 1.61 20.17
C ALA A 282 8.93 1.29 18.71
N ILE A 283 10.09 1.77 18.26
CA ILE A 283 10.63 1.49 16.92
C ILE A 283 10.97 0.00 16.78
N GLU A 284 11.60 -0.60 17.78
CA GLU A 284 11.89 -2.04 17.79
C GLU A 284 10.63 -2.89 17.74
N ALA A 285 9.62 -2.54 18.54
CA ALA A 285 8.31 -3.19 18.50
C ALA A 285 7.68 -3.11 17.10
N PHE A 286 7.71 -1.92 16.48
CA PHE A 286 7.23 -1.71 15.11
C PHE A 286 8.02 -2.54 14.07
N LEU A 287 9.35 -2.57 14.16
CA LEU A 287 10.21 -3.32 13.24
C LEU A 287 10.04 -4.83 13.41
N GLU A 288 9.85 -5.33 14.64
CA GLU A 288 9.50 -6.74 14.92
C GLU A 288 8.16 -7.09 14.29
N LEU A 289 7.16 -6.22 14.43
CA LEU A 289 5.83 -6.41 13.84
C LEU A 289 5.92 -6.46 12.30
N ALA A 290 6.68 -5.55 11.69
CA ALA A 290 6.97 -5.57 10.26
C ALA A 290 7.70 -6.86 9.83
N ARG A 291 8.69 -7.32 10.61
CA ARG A 291 9.40 -8.59 10.35
C ARG A 291 8.46 -9.79 10.40
N ARG A 292 7.65 -9.91 11.47
CA ARG A 292 6.71 -11.03 11.69
C ARG A 292 5.73 -11.23 10.53
N HIS A 293 5.30 -10.14 9.89
CA HIS A 293 4.39 -10.17 8.75
C HIS A 293 5.07 -10.02 7.39
N ALA A 294 6.42 -9.92 7.36
CA ALA A 294 7.23 -9.58 6.20
C ALA A 294 6.71 -8.34 5.44
N TRP A 295 6.31 -7.33 6.20
CA TRP A 295 6.09 -5.99 5.67
C TRP A 295 7.41 -5.27 5.50
N ILE A 296 7.43 -4.33 4.55
CA ILE A 296 8.54 -3.41 4.38
C ILE A 296 8.30 -2.25 5.35
N PRO A 297 9.15 -2.04 6.37
CA PRO A 297 9.02 -0.90 7.24
C PRO A 297 9.48 0.38 6.53
N ALA A 298 8.69 1.44 6.69
CA ALA A 298 9.06 2.78 6.29
C ALA A 298 8.42 3.78 7.25
N ALA A 299 9.05 4.94 7.45
CA ALA A 299 8.47 6.05 8.21
C ALA A 299 8.49 7.31 7.35
N ILE A 300 7.36 7.99 7.21
CA ILE A 300 7.22 9.18 6.35
C ILE A 300 6.96 10.42 7.18
N ALA A 301 7.46 11.56 6.72
CA ALA A 301 7.30 12.87 7.35
C ALA A 301 7.89 12.97 8.77
N CYS A 302 8.92 12.17 9.07
CA CYS A 302 9.62 12.24 10.35
C CYS A 302 10.41 13.54 10.46
N SER A 303 10.55 14.08 11.67
CA SER A 303 11.50 15.15 11.94
C SER A 303 12.95 14.65 11.81
N GLU A 304 13.91 15.56 11.80
CA GLU A 304 15.34 15.21 11.85
C GLU A 304 15.69 14.33 13.07
N ARG A 305 15.07 14.61 14.22
CA ARG A 305 15.28 13.85 15.45
C ARG A 305 14.75 12.43 15.30
N GLY A 306 13.51 12.27 14.86
CA GLY A 306 12.92 10.94 14.61
C GLY A 306 13.70 10.16 13.57
N ALA A 307 14.09 10.80 12.46
CA ALA A 307 14.92 10.18 11.42
C ALA A 307 16.28 9.71 11.94
N THR A 308 16.88 10.46 12.88
CA THR A 308 18.13 10.06 13.54
C THR A 308 17.95 8.80 14.38
N VAL A 309 16.85 8.68 15.12
CA VAL A 309 16.55 7.46 15.91
C VAL A 309 16.24 6.28 14.98
N TYR A 310 15.38 6.44 13.98
CA TYR A 310 15.11 5.40 12.98
C TYR A 310 16.39 4.87 12.31
N ARG A 311 17.37 5.75 12.07
CA ARG A 311 18.66 5.38 11.49
C ARG A 311 19.50 4.49 12.39
N ARG A 312 19.47 4.73 13.70
CA ARG A 312 20.12 3.86 14.69
C ARG A 312 19.53 2.45 14.70
N HIS A 313 18.26 2.30 14.29
CA HIS A 313 17.59 1.01 14.16
C HIS A 313 17.62 0.42 12.73
N GLY A 314 18.56 0.87 11.88
CA GLY A 314 18.83 0.23 10.59
C GLY A 314 17.96 0.70 9.42
N LEU A 315 17.32 1.86 9.53
CA LEU A 315 16.68 2.53 8.38
C LEU A 315 17.59 3.63 7.80
N ASP A 316 17.70 3.71 6.49
CA ASP A 316 18.28 4.89 5.84
C ASP A 316 17.29 6.05 5.87
N ALA A 317 17.77 7.29 5.86
CA ALA A 317 16.94 8.50 5.84
C ALA A 317 17.17 9.31 4.57
N LEU A 318 16.09 9.71 3.91
CA LEU A 318 16.09 10.59 2.74
C LEU A 318 15.27 11.83 3.05
N GLU A 319 15.82 13.02 2.80
CA GLU A 319 15.08 14.28 2.92
C GLU A 319 13.91 14.29 1.92
N LEU A 320 12.69 14.43 2.44
CA LEU A 320 11.44 14.40 1.69
C LEU A 320 11.01 15.80 1.26
N GLY A 321 11.30 16.81 2.09
CA GLY A 321 10.89 18.19 1.88
C GLY A 321 10.87 18.96 3.19
N ASP A 322 10.17 20.09 3.22
CA ASP A 322 10.19 20.98 4.37
C ASP A 322 8.78 21.39 4.78
N GLU A 323 8.56 21.49 6.08
CA GLU A 323 7.38 22.08 6.66
C GLU A 323 7.56 23.60 6.83
N ALA A 324 6.51 24.35 6.50
CA ALA A 324 6.48 25.80 6.68
C ALA A 324 5.92 26.17 8.05
N ILE A 325 6.77 26.64 8.96
CA ILE A 325 6.38 27.10 10.30
C ILE A 325 6.48 28.62 10.35
N VAL A 326 5.36 29.28 10.63
CA VAL A 326 5.32 30.74 10.82
C VAL A 326 5.37 31.04 12.31
N ASP A 327 6.30 31.90 12.70
CA ASP A 327 6.36 32.46 14.06
C ASP A 327 5.48 33.72 14.12
N ILE A 328 4.55 33.76 15.07
CA ILE A 328 3.60 34.86 15.19
C ILE A 328 4.31 36.14 15.65
N ALA A 329 5.35 36.04 16.48
CA ALA A 329 6.07 37.21 16.99
C ALA A 329 6.85 37.92 15.88
N GLU A 330 7.33 37.17 14.88
CA GLU A 330 8.08 37.71 13.74
C GLU A 330 7.18 38.09 12.56
N PHE A 331 5.89 37.71 12.60
CA PHE A 331 4.98 37.94 11.48
C PHE A 331 4.55 39.40 11.39
N THR A 332 4.76 40.01 10.22
CA THR A 332 4.23 41.34 9.88
C THR A 332 3.70 41.36 8.45
N LEU A 333 2.67 42.19 8.21
CA LEU A 333 2.19 42.51 6.85
C LEU A 333 2.98 43.65 6.20
N ASP A 334 3.88 44.28 6.93
CA ASP A 334 4.65 45.41 6.45
C ASP A 334 5.80 44.99 5.51
N GLY A 335 6.34 45.97 4.80
CA GLY A 335 7.47 45.75 3.90
C GLY A 335 7.08 45.33 2.49
N ARG A 336 8.12 45.27 1.64
CA ARG A 336 8.00 45.05 0.19
C ARG A 336 7.62 43.61 -0.15
N ALA A 337 8.15 42.64 0.58
CA ALA A 337 7.91 41.22 0.32
C ALA A 337 6.44 40.83 0.56
N MET A 338 5.80 41.45 1.56
CA MET A 338 4.39 41.20 1.92
C MET A 338 3.38 41.97 1.05
N ARG A 339 3.82 42.79 0.09
CA ARG A 339 2.93 43.62 -0.74
C ARG A 339 1.82 42.81 -1.42
N GLY A 340 2.15 41.64 -1.96
CA GLY A 340 1.17 40.78 -2.63
C GLY A 340 0.10 40.23 -1.67
N VAL A 341 0.52 39.77 -0.49
CA VAL A 341 -0.38 39.27 0.56
C VAL A 341 -1.27 40.40 1.06
N ARG A 342 -0.68 41.55 1.42
CA ARG A 342 -1.39 42.74 1.89
C ARG A 342 -2.42 43.25 0.87
N GLN A 343 -2.08 43.28 -0.41
CA GLN A 343 -3.02 43.67 -1.46
C GLN A 343 -4.19 42.68 -1.60
N ALA A 344 -3.95 41.38 -1.42
CA ALA A 344 -5.00 40.37 -1.46
C ALA A 344 -5.94 40.48 -0.25
N VAL A 345 -5.38 40.63 0.95
CA VAL A 345 -6.11 40.85 2.21
C VAL A 345 -7.00 42.07 2.10
N ASN A 346 -6.43 43.25 1.80
CA ASN A 346 -7.19 44.51 1.74
C ASN A 346 -8.27 44.49 0.67
N ARG A 347 -8.09 43.73 -0.43
CA ARG A 347 -9.11 43.58 -1.47
C ARG A 347 -10.31 42.79 -0.96
N LEU A 348 -10.06 41.65 -0.30
CA LEU A 348 -11.13 40.81 0.23
C LEU A 348 -11.88 41.48 1.38
N GLU A 349 -11.17 42.20 2.26
CA GLU A 349 -11.82 42.98 3.31
C GLU A 349 -12.75 44.05 2.71
N ARG A 350 -12.31 44.75 1.66
CA ARG A 350 -13.16 45.68 0.89
C ARG A 350 -14.32 44.98 0.16
N GLY A 351 -14.16 43.71 -0.18
CA GLY A 351 -15.19 42.85 -0.76
C GLY A 351 -16.21 42.31 0.26
N GLY A 352 -16.13 42.74 1.53
CA GLY A 352 -17.08 42.37 2.59
C GLY A 352 -16.85 40.97 3.16
N TYR A 353 -15.62 40.43 3.05
CA TYR A 353 -15.29 39.17 3.69
C TYR A 353 -15.04 39.37 5.19
N GLU A 354 -15.75 38.60 6.01
CA GLU A 354 -15.59 38.53 7.46
C GLU A 354 -14.89 37.21 7.84
N VAL A 355 -13.83 37.27 8.64
CA VAL A 355 -13.15 36.08 9.15
C VAL A 355 -13.50 35.86 10.62
N ARG A 356 -13.98 34.65 10.94
CA ARG A 356 -14.27 34.21 12.30
C ARG A 356 -13.31 33.09 12.69
N ILE A 357 -12.70 33.23 13.86
CA ILE A 357 -11.72 32.28 14.41
C ILE A 357 -12.28 31.78 15.74
N ARG A 358 -12.49 30.47 15.85
CA ARG A 358 -13.11 29.85 17.02
C ARG A 358 -12.43 28.53 17.35
N ARG A 359 -12.33 28.18 18.63
CA ARG A 359 -12.02 26.79 18.99
C ARG A 359 -13.25 25.93 18.72
N VAL A 360 -13.05 24.65 18.41
CA VAL A 360 -14.14 23.71 18.10
C VAL A 360 -15.15 23.64 19.24
N ARG A 361 -14.71 23.73 20.50
CA ARG A 361 -15.60 23.79 21.68
C ARG A 361 -16.55 25.00 21.72
N ASP A 362 -16.21 26.08 21.02
CA ASP A 362 -16.99 27.32 20.99
C ASP A 362 -17.92 27.40 19.77
N VAL A 363 -17.94 26.34 18.95
CA VAL A 363 -18.81 26.25 17.77
C VAL A 363 -20.12 25.55 18.17
N GLY A 364 -21.26 26.22 17.95
CA GLY A 364 -22.57 25.65 18.20
C GLY A 364 -22.86 24.41 17.34
N PRO A 365 -23.78 23.53 17.76
CA PRO A 365 -24.07 22.29 17.04
C PRO A 365 -24.56 22.53 15.60
N ASP A 366 -25.42 23.53 15.39
CA ASP A 366 -25.96 23.85 14.06
C ASP A 366 -24.85 24.36 13.11
N ASP A 367 -24.02 25.28 13.60
CA ASP A 367 -22.83 25.76 12.88
C ASP A 367 -21.91 24.57 12.52
N MET A 368 -21.68 23.65 13.45
CA MET A 368 -20.80 22.51 13.20
C MET A 368 -21.37 21.60 12.09
N ILE A 369 -22.68 21.37 12.07
CA ILE A 369 -23.34 20.60 11.01
C ILE A 369 -23.12 21.27 9.65
N GLU A 370 -23.27 22.60 9.57
CA GLU A 370 -23.00 23.36 8.35
C GLU A 370 -21.54 23.21 7.91
N LEU A 371 -20.59 23.36 8.84
CA LEU A 371 -19.16 23.23 8.55
C LEU A 371 -18.79 21.84 8.04
N VAL A 372 -19.32 20.78 8.65
CA VAL A 372 -19.11 19.39 8.20
C VAL A 372 -19.72 19.17 6.80
N HIS A 373 -20.91 19.73 6.55
CA HIS A 373 -21.57 19.64 5.24
C HIS A 373 -20.74 20.33 4.15
N VAL A 374 -20.33 21.58 4.38
CA VAL A 374 -19.55 22.38 3.44
C VAL A 374 -18.16 21.78 3.21
N MET A 375 -17.52 21.27 4.27
CA MET A 375 -16.26 20.51 4.17
C MET A 375 -16.41 19.30 3.23
N SER A 376 -17.54 18.60 3.30
CA SER A 376 -17.84 17.44 2.46
C SER A 376 -18.14 17.85 1.01
N ALA A 377 -18.86 18.95 0.80
CA ALA A 377 -19.22 19.46 -0.52
C ALA A 377 -17.99 19.97 -1.30
N TRP A 378 -17.09 20.72 -0.66
CA TRP A 378 -15.88 21.25 -1.30
C TRP A 378 -14.75 20.23 -1.48
N ARG A 379 -14.95 18.98 -1.03
CA ARG A 379 -13.96 17.89 -1.11
C ARG A 379 -13.59 17.53 -2.55
N GLY A 380 -14.53 17.67 -3.50
CA GLY A 380 -14.33 17.39 -4.93
C GLY A 380 -14.12 15.90 -5.31
N SER A 381 -13.52 15.07 -4.43
CA SER A 381 -13.39 13.62 -4.55
C SER A 381 -14.13 12.89 -3.43
N SER A 382 -14.61 11.66 -3.68
CA SER A 382 -15.33 10.87 -2.66
C SER A 382 -14.43 10.30 -1.56
N VAL A 383 -13.11 10.35 -1.72
CA VAL A 383 -12.13 9.89 -0.73
C VAL A 383 -11.41 11.11 -0.15
N GLU A 384 -11.28 11.14 1.17
CA GLU A 384 -10.54 12.17 1.89
C GLU A 384 -9.03 11.93 1.75
N ARG A 385 -8.30 12.97 1.32
CA ARG A 385 -6.84 12.91 1.16
C ARG A 385 -6.15 13.08 2.50
N GLY A 386 -5.01 12.43 2.66
CA GLY A 386 -4.17 12.54 3.84
C GLY A 386 -3.97 11.21 4.57
N PHE A 387 -2.79 11.06 5.16
CA PHE A 387 -2.44 9.98 6.09
C PHE A 387 -1.49 10.50 7.17
N SER A 388 -0.33 11.00 6.76
CA SER A 388 0.69 11.47 7.69
C SER A 388 0.41 12.87 8.25
N MET A 389 -0.35 13.68 7.51
CA MET A 389 -0.54 15.11 7.78
C MET A 389 -2.01 15.55 7.62
N ALA A 390 -2.94 14.64 7.94
CA ALA A 390 -4.35 14.97 8.04
C ALA A 390 -5.03 14.11 9.11
N LEU A 391 -5.84 14.73 9.95
CA LEU A 391 -6.68 14.08 10.95
C LEU A 391 -7.95 13.51 10.30
N SER A 392 -8.44 14.15 9.24
CA SER A 392 -9.62 13.74 8.45
C SER A 392 -10.89 13.50 9.28
N ARG A 393 -11.10 14.34 10.28
CA ARG A 393 -12.37 14.49 11.01
C ARG A 393 -12.49 15.93 11.51
N LEU A 394 -13.72 16.43 11.55
CA LEU A 394 -14.08 17.75 12.08
C LEU A 394 -15.30 17.56 12.98
N GLY A 395 -15.32 18.27 14.12
CA GLY A 395 -16.45 18.23 15.05
C GLY A 395 -16.49 17.01 15.97
N ASP A 396 -15.40 16.26 16.09
CA ASP A 396 -15.28 15.24 17.13
C ASP A 396 -15.15 15.94 18.50
N PRO A 397 -15.99 15.63 19.50
CA PRO A 397 -15.91 16.24 20.83
C PRO A 397 -14.55 16.05 21.51
N ALA A 398 -13.81 15.00 21.15
CA ALA A 398 -12.47 14.77 21.68
C ALA A 398 -11.42 15.75 21.11
N ASP A 399 -11.74 16.48 20.06
CA ASP A 399 -10.86 17.44 19.37
C ASP A 399 -11.28 18.89 19.66
N ALA A 400 -11.82 19.14 20.86
CA ALA A 400 -12.40 20.40 21.32
C ALA A 400 -11.44 21.62 21.20
N ASP A 401 -10.14 21.38 21.31
CA ASP A 401 -9.09 22.42 21.25
C ASP A 401 -8.58 22.71 19.84
N CYS A 402 -9.06 21.99 18.82
CA CYS A 402 -8.82 22.37 17.43
C CYS A 402 -9.39 23.76 17.14
N VAL A 403 -8.81 24.45 16.16
CA VAL A 403 -9.22 25.80 15.76
C VAL A 403 -9.81 25.76 14.36
N VAL A 404 -10.98 26.35 14.20
CA VAL A 404 -11.63 26.54 12.90
C VAL A 404 -11.55 28.02 12.52
N VAL A 405 -11.03 28.28 11.33
CA VAL A 405 -11.04 29.61 10.72
C VAL A 405 -12.01 29.60 9.55
N THR A 406 -13.05 30.41 9.63
CA THR A 406 -14.06 30.52 8.58
C THR A 406 -14.06 31.90 7.97
N ALA A 407 -14.22 31.98 6.65
CA ALA A 407 -14.43 33.24 5.95
C ALA A 407 -15.84 33.27 5.35
N HIS A 408 -16.56 34.34 5.64
CA HIS A 408 -17.95 34.56 5.22
C HIS A 408 -18.03 35.79 4.33
N GLN A 409 -18.88 35.78 3.33
CA GLN A 409 -19.20 36.95 2.51
C GLN A 409 -20.72 37.09 2.44
N ALA A 410 -21.25 38.23 2.90
CA ALA A 410 -22.69 38.45 3.01
C ALA A 410 -23.44 37.32 3.75
N GLY A 411 -22.85 36.81 4.83
CA GLY A 411 -23.40 35.71 5.64
C GLY A 411 -23.23 34.30 5.06
N VAL A 412 -22.64 34.16 3.87
CA VAL A 412 -22.40 32.84 3.24
C VAL A 412 -20.97 32.39 3.50
N LEU A 413 -20.79 31.16 3.97
CA LEU A 413 -19.48 30.54 4.15
C LEU A 413 -18.77 30.36 2.80
N ARG A 414 -17.58 30.97 2.64
CA ARG A 414 -16.75 30.92 1.43
C ARG A 414 -15.41 30.22 1.63
N GLY A 415 -14.94 30.09 2.86
CA GLY A 415 -13.66 29.46 3.19
C GLY A 415 -13.65 28.83 4.56
N LEU A 416 -12.92 27.71 4.69
CA LEU A 416 -12.77 26.96 5.93
C LEU A 416 -11.34 26.42 6.04
N LEU A 417 -10.65 26.79 7.10
CA LEU A 417 -9.41 26.17 7.55
C LEU A 417 -9.64 25.45 8.89
N HIS A 418 -9.04 24.28 9.04
CA HIS A 418 -9.03 23.52 10.28
C HIS A 418 -7.59 23.31 10.73
N PHE A 419 -7.32 23.62 11.99
CA PHE A 419 -6.02 23.49 12.63
C PHE A 419 -6.12 22.58 13.85
N VAL A 420 -5.15 21.67 13.97
CA VAL A 420 -5.00 20.80 15.13
C VAL A 420 -4.00 21.38 16.13
N PRO A 421 -4.12 21.07 17.43
CA PRO A 421 -3.16 21.47 18.44
C PRO A 421 -1.76 20.91 18.16
N TRP A 422 -0.75 21.73 18.37
CA TRP A 422 0.65 21.34 18.45
C TRP A 422 1.19 21.77 19.83
N GLY A 423 1.04 20.88 20.81
CA GLY A 423 1.20 21.26 22.22
C GLY A 423 0.20 22.34 22.63
N ASP A 424 0.56 23.14 23.64
CA ASP A 424 -0.37 24.10 24.25
C ASP A 424 -0.37 25.47 23.57
N CYS A 425 0.72 25.81 22.86
CA CYS A 425 0.94 27.15 22.31
C CYS A 425 1.05 27.19 20.78
N CYS A 426 0.85 26.08 20.06
CA CYS A 426 1.02 26.08 18.61
C CYS A 426 -0.13 25.37 17.89
N LEU A 427 -0.27 25.67 16.60
CA LEU A 427 -1.28 25.08 15.72
C LEU A 427 -0.62 24.46 14.49
N SER A 428 -1.25 23.42 13.92
CA SER A 428 -0.81 22.77 12.70
C SER A 428 -1.98 22.64 11.72
N LEU A 429 -1.80 23.07 10.49
CA LEU A 429 -2.85 23.09 9.47
C LEU A 429 -3.21 21.66 9.04
N ASP A 430 -4.43 21.23 9.37
CA ASP A 430 -4.99 19.95 8.96
C ASP A 430 -5.63 20.04 7.58
N LEU A 431 -6.53 21.01 7.42
CA LEU A 431 -7.37 21.08 6.23
C LEU A 431 -7.59 22.52 5.78
N MET A 432 -7.50 22.72 4.47
CA MET A 432 -7.73 24.00 3.81
C MET A 432 -8.73 23.81 2.67
N ARG A 433 -9.90 24.44 2.79
CA ARG A 433 -10.97 24.42 1.80
C ARG A 433 -11.47 25.83 1.52
N ARG A 434 -11.87 26.04 0.28
CA ARG A 434 -12.48 27.28 -0.19
C ARG A 434 -13.48 26.97 -1.29
N ASP A 435 -14.48 27.83 -1.37
CA ASP A 435 -15.35 27.92 -2.53
C ASP A 435 -14.51 28.22 -3.78
N ARG A 436 -14.81 27.52 -4.88
CA ARG A 436 -14.13 27.72 -6.17
C ARG A 436 -14.53 29.04 -6.82
N THR A 437 -15.69 29.57 -6.47
CA THR A 437 -16.20 30.86 -6.95
C THR A 437 -15.71 32.04 -6.13
N ALA A 438 -15.10 31.79 -4.96
CA ALA A 438 -14.55 32.85 -4.12
C ALA A 438 -13.36 33.54 -4.77
N GLU A 439 -13.20 34.82 -4.44
CA GLU A 439 -12.11 35.65 -4.90
C GLU A 439 -10.73 35.08 -4.49
N ASN A 440 -9.74 35.27 -5.36
CA ASN A 440 -8.37 34.84 -5.09
C ASN A 440 -7.81 35.58 -3.86
N GLY A 441 -7.07 34.87 -3.01
CA GLY A 441 -6.51 35.42 -1.78
C GLY A 441 -7.21 34.97 -0.50
N LEU A 442 -8.31 34.21 -0.59
CA LEU A 442 -9.13 33.88 0.57
C LEU A 442 -8.36 33.09 1.64
N SER A 443 -7.53 32.14 1.21
CA SER A 443 -6.67 31.38 2.11
C SER A 443 -5.61 32.29 2.76
N GLU A 444 -5.03 33.21 2.00
CA GLU A 444 -4.11 34.22 2.54
C GLU A 444 -4.81 35.09 3.60
N LEU A 445 -6.02 35.59 3.35
CA LEU A 445 -6.80 36.35 4.32
C LEU A 445 -7.01 35.55 5.61
N MET A 446 -7.51 34.32 5.52
CA MET A 446 -7.79 33.49 6.70
C MET A 446 -6.52 33.20 7.52
N ILE A 447 -5.40 32.89 6.87
CA ILE A 447 -4.12 32.65 7.56
C ILE A 447 -3.61 33.93 8.22
N VAL A 448 -3.64 35.06 7.51
CA VAL A 448 -3.20 36.36 8.06
C VAL A 448 -4.00 36.74 9.29
N ARG A 449 -5.34 36.61 9.24
CA ARG A 449 -6.22 36.92 10.36
C ARG A 449 -5.99 35.97 11.54
N LEU A 450 -5.70 34.69 11.28
CA LEU A 450 -5.30 33.74 12.33
C LEU A 450 -3.99 34.17 13.00
N LEU A 451 -2.96 34.51 12.21
CA LEU A 451 -1.67 34.95 12.75
C LEU A 451 -1.81 36.23 13.58
N GLN A 452 -2.66 37.17 13.15
CA GLN A 452 -2.95 38.41 13.90
C GLN A 452 -3.72 38.16 15.19
N ALA A 453 -4.67 37.22 15.21
CA ALA A 453 -5.42 36.84 16.41
C ALA A 453 -4.67 35.84 17.31
N GLY A 454 -3.50 35.37 16.88
CA GLY A 454 -2.68 34.41 17.59
C GLY A 454 -2.40 34.75 19.05
N PRO A 455 -1.98 35.99 19.39
CA PRO A 455 -1.73 36.41 20.76
C PRO A 455 -2.95 36.27 21.67
N ASP A 456 -4.14 36.64 21.18
CA ASP A 456 -5.40 36.54 21.93
C ASP A 456 -5.80 35.08 22.19
N LEU A 457 -5.35 34.16 21.34
CA LEU A 457 -5.60 32.71 21.42
C LEU A 457 -4.52 31.95 22.20
N GLY A 458 -3.46 32.63 22.64
CA GLY A 458 -2.28 32.03 23.28
C GLY A 458 -1.42 31.20 22.32
N ILE A 459 -1.42 31.52 21.03
CA ILE A 459 -0.68 30.80 19.99
C ILE A 459 0.59 31.57 19.62
N GLU A 460 1.72 30.87 19.60
CA GLU A 460 3.04 31.38 19.27
C GLU A 460 3.48 31.00 17.85
N ARG A 461 3.12 29.80 17.39
CA ARG A 461 3.55 29.29 16.08
C ARG A 461 2.43 28.57 15.35
N VAL A 462 2.43 28.69 14.03
CA VAL A 462 1.49 28.00 13.14
C VAL A 462 2.26 27.26 12.06
N SER A 463 2.09 25.94 11.99
CA SER A 463 2.50 25.16 10.82
C SER A 463 1.46 25.27 9.72
N LEU A 464 1.90 25.70 8.53
CA LEU A 464 1.11 25.72 7.29
C LEU A 464 1.25 24.41 6.49
N ASN A 465 1.65 23.33 7.17
CA ASN A 465 1.84 22.00 6.62
C ASN A 465 2.96 21.97 5.54
N PHE A 466 3.14 20.80 4.93
CA PHE A 466 4.34 20.40 4.22
C PHE A 466 4.42 20.91 2.78
N ALA A 467 5.54 21.55 2.43
CA ALA A 467 5.96 21.75 1.06
C ALA A 467 6.93 20.64 0.65
N ALA A 468 6.42 19.67 -0.10
CA ALA A 468 7.23 18.56 -0.56
C ALA A 468 8.41 19.04 -1.43
N PHE A 469 9.58 18.44 -1.24
CA PHE A 469 10.73 18.51 -2.14
C PHE A 469 11.39 19.90 -2.36
N ARG A 470 11.30 20.85 -1.43
CA ARG A 470 12.05 22.12 -1.52
C ARG A 470 13.56 21.90 -1.64
N ALA A 471 14.18 21.02 -0.85
CA ALA A 471 15.63 20.77 -0.92
C ALA A 471 16.14 20.34 -2.31
N ALA A 472 15.30 19.68 -3.13
CA ALA A 472 15.63 19.30 -4.50
C ALA A 472 15.52 20.45 -5.50
N LEU A 473 14.80 21.52 -5.15
CA LEU A 473 14.56 22.72 -5.96
C LEU A 473 15.52 23.87 -5.57
N ASP A 474 15.87 23.99 -4.28
CA ASP A 474 16.69 25.08 -3.73
C ASP A 474 18.20 24.71 -3.72
N ARG A 475 18.57 23.45 -3.43
CA ARG A 475 19.97 22.98 -3.48
C ARG A 475 20.34 22.50 -4.89
N GLY A 476 20.27 23.42 -5.83
CA GLY A 476 21.03 23.30 -7.07
C GLY A 476 22.52 23.16 -6.73
N SER A 477 23.09 21.98 -6.99
CA SER A 477 24.53 21.76 -7.19
C SER A 477 25.50 21.90 -6.00
N ARG A 478 25.42 21.05 -4.96
CA ARG A 478 26.64 20.65 -4.20
C ARG A 478 26.71 19.14 -3.89
N ILE A 479 27.56 18.47 -4.67
CA ILE A 479 28.53 17.40 -4.35
C ILE A 479 28.07 16.29 -3.37
N GLY A 480 27.91 15.06 -3.90
CA GLY A 480 27.87 13.83 -3.08
C GLY A 480 26.77 12.79 -3.37
N ALA A 481 25.94 12.94 -4.41
CA ALA A 481 24.78 12.08 -4.62
C ALA A 481 25.10 10.68 -5.21
N GLY A 482 25.02 9.63 -4.38
CA GLY A 482 25.07 8.23 -4.81
C GLY A 482 24.00 7.86 -5.87
N PRO A 483 24.13 6.72 -6.58
CA PRO A 483 23.26 6.35 -7.70
C PRO A 483 21.76 6.31 -7.36
N VAL A 484 21.43 5.93 -6.13
CA VAL A 484 20.05 5.84 -5.61
C VAL A 484 19.37 7.22 -5.60
N LEU A 485 20.07 8.26 -5.16
CA LEU A 485 19.54 9.62 -5.07
C LEU A 485 19.25 10.22 -6.46
N ARG A 486 20.02 9.82 -7.48
CA ARG A 486 19.83 10.25 -8.88
C ARG A 486 18.58 9.64 -9.52
N VAL A 487 18.34 8.33 -9.32
CA VAL A 487 17.13 7.66 -9.81
C VAL A 487 15.89 8.20 -9.09
N TRP A 488 16.00 8.42 -7.78
CA TRP A 488 14.96 9.05 -6.98
C TRP A 488 14.61 10.45 -7.44
N ARG A 489 15.62 11.30 -7.64
CA ARG A 489 15.40 12.64 -8.19
C ARG A 489 14.65 12.61 -9.53
N ARG A 490 14.99 11.68 -10.43
CA ARG A 490 14.29 11.54 -11.72
C ARG A 490 12.83 11.12 -11.55
N LEU A 491 12.55 10.13 -10.70
CA LEU A 491 11.18 9.72 -10.39
C LEU A 491 10.37 10.86 -9.75
N LEU A 492 11.01 11.64 -8.87
CA LEU A 492 10.40 12.78 -8.17
C LEU A 492 10.13 13.99 -9.07
N VAL A 493 11.00 14.27 -10.04
CA VAL A 493 10.78 15.35 -11.04
C VAL A 493 9.68 14.98 -12.04
N VAL A 494 9.55 13.70 -12.38
CA VAL A 494 8.44 13.21 -13.22
C VAL A 494 7.12 13.26 -12.44
N ALA A 495 7.15 12.87 -11.17
CA ALA A 495 6.05 13.03 -10.22
C ALA A 495 5.63 14.51 -10.07
N SER A 496 6.57 15.44 -9.92
CA SER A 496 6.28 16.87 -9.72
C SER A 496 5.66 17.54 -10.94
N ARG A 497 5.84 17.01 -12.16
CA ARG A 497 5.11 17.48 -13.36
C ARG A 497 3.60 17.18 -13.31
N TRP A 498 3.19 16.24 -12.46
CA TRP A 498 1.79 15.86 -12.28
C TRP A 498 1.18 16.33 -10.94
N TRP A 499 1.98 16.92 -10.03
CA TRP A 499 1.55 17.37 -8.71
C TRP A 499 1.81 18.87 -8.47
N GLN A 500 0.82 19.57 -7.89
CA GLN A 500 0.80 21.00 -7.49
C GLN A 500 1.80 21.41 -6.38
N ILE A 501 2.94 20.73 -6.29
CA ILE A 501 3.96 20.91 -5.24
C ILE A 501 4.58 22.32 -5.33
N GLU A 502 4.83 22.81 -6.54
CA GLU A 502 5.39 24.15 -6.76
C GLU A 502 4.41 25.25 -6.35
N SER A 503 3.10 25.08 -6.60
CA SER A 503 2.10 26.05 -6.15
C SER A 503 1.97 26.11 -4.64
N LEU A 504 2.10 24.97 -3.93
CA LEU A 504 2.04 24.94 -2.46
C LEU A 504 3.28 25.58 -1.85
N TYR A 505 4.47 25.30 -2.40
CA TYR A 505 5.70 25.99 -2.01
C TYR A 505 5.59 27.50 -2.20
N ARG A 506 5.21 27.95 -3.41
CA ARG A 506 5.03 29.38 -3.71
C ARG A 506 3.95 30.04 -2.85
N PHE A 507 2.96 29.29 -2.38
CA PHE A 507 1.96 29.78 -1.43
C PHE A 507 2.57 29.99 -0.04
N ASN A 508 3.26 28.98 0.51
CA ASN A 508 3.84 29.04 1.85
C ASN A 508 4.98 30.06 1.97
N VAL A 509 5.83 30.22 0.94
CA VAL A 509 6.92 31.21 0.92
C VAL A 509 6.42 32.65 1.18
N LYS A 510 5.18 32.96 0.80
CA LYS A 510 4.60 34.30 1.00
C LYS A 510 4.52 34.73 2.45
N PHE A 511 4.52 33.79 3.38
CA PHE A 511 4.40 34.04 4.82
C PHE A 511 5.75 34.07 5.54
N HIS A 512 6.86 34.04 4.80
CA HIS A 512 8.22 34.00 5.36
C HIS A 512 8.42 32.94 6.46
N PRO A 513 8.05 31.66 6.22
CA PRO A 513 8.13 30.64 7.25
C PRO A 513 9.58 30.25 7.53
N ARG A 514 9.82 29.83 8.76
CA ARG A 514 10.96 28.96 9.11
C ARG A 514 10.68 27.56 8.55
N TRP A 515 11.66 27.01 7.85
CA TRP A 515 11.54 25.70 7.22
C TRP A 515 12.12 24.61 8.11
N ALA A 516 11.29 23.60 8.43
CA ALA A 516 11.72 22.43 9.19
C ALA A 516 11.79 21.20 8.27
N PRO A 517 12.96 20.54 8.14
CA PRO A 517 13.13 19.42 7.23
C PRO A 517 12.37 18.18 7.71
N ARG A 518 11.75 17.46 6.78
CA ARG A 518 11.08 16.18 7.02
C ARG A 518 11.69 15.08 6.17
N PHE A 519 11.73 13.88 6.73
CA PHE A 519 12.45 12.74 6.17
C PHE A 519 11.54 11.54 5.90
N LEU A 520 11.94 10.76 4.89
CA LEU A 520 11.48 9.40 4.62
C LEU A 520 12.55 8.42 5.11
N CYS A 521 12.21 7.59 6.09
CA CYS A 521 13.07 6.51 6.58
C CYS A 521 12.67 5.18 5.92
N PHE A 522 13.64 4.41 5.45
CA PHE A 522 13.41 3.16 4.71
C PHE A 522 14.51 2.12 4.96
N ALA A 523 14.18 0.83 4.95
CA ALA A 523 15.17 -0.22 5.22
C ALA A 523 16.13 -0.51 4.06
N SER A 524 15.70 -0.27 2.81
CA SER A 524 16.51 -0.60 1.63
C SER A 524 16.11 0.23 0.41
N GLY A 525 17.10 0.74 -0.32
CA GLY A 525 16.89 1.58 -1.50
C GLY A 525 16.17 0.90 -2.67
N ARG A 526 16.00 -0.43 -2.64
CA ARG A 526 15.24 -1.19 -3.66
C ARG A 526 13.74 -1.23 -3.39
N ASP A 527 13.34 -1.02 -2.13
CA ASP A 527 11.93 -1.08 -1.70
C ASP A 527 11.22 0.26 -1.90
N LEU A 528 12.03 1.29 -2.06
CA LEU A 528 11.68 2.69 -2.28
C LEU A 528 10.57 2.94 -3.32
N PRO A 529 10.56 2.36 -4.55
CA PRO A 529 9.44 2.54 -5.48
C PRO A 529 8.10 2.02 -4.93
N ARG A 530 8.14 0.94 -4.15
CA ARG A 530 6.95 0.37 -3.52
C ARG A 530 6.51 1.22 -2.32
N ILE A 531 7.46 1.75 -1.55
CA ILE A 531 7.19 2.72 -0.48
C ILE A 531 6.52 3.95 -1.07
N ALA A 532 7.03 4.50 -2.18
CA ALA A 532 6.42 5.63 -2.87
C ALA A 532 4.95 5.35 -3.25
N LEU A 533 4.69 4.21 -3.90
CA LEU A 533 3.33 3.81 -4.27
C LEU A 533 2.43 3.65 -3.05
N ALA A 534 2.94 3.04 -1.98
CA ALA A 534 2.21 2.86 -0.73
C ALA A 534 1.91 4.19 -0.03
N SER A 535 2.84 5.14 -0.04
CA SER A 535 2.64 6.49 0.48
C SER A 535 1.60 7.27 -0.34
N LEU A 536 1.64 7.17 -1.67
CA LEU A 536 0.62 7.79 -2.53
C LEU A 536 -0.78 7.20 -2.32
N GLU A 537 -0.87 5.88 -2.11
CA GLU A 537 -2.13 5.19 -1.80
C GLU A 537 -2.61 5.54 -0.37
N ALA A 538 -1.70 5.66 0.60
CA ALA A 538 -2.02 6.05 1.98
C ALA A 538 -2.53 7.49 2.06
N GLU A 539 -1.86 8.44 1.41
CA GLU A 539 -2.28 9.85 1.31
C GLU A 539 -3.53 10.04 0.42
N ALA A 540 -4.09 8.96 -0.14
CA ALA A 540 -5.18 8.92 -1.11
C ALA A 540 -4.97 9.82 -2.35
N LEU A 541 -3.70 10.00 -2.74
CA LEU A 541 -3.30 10.60 -4.03
C LEU A 541 -3.49 9.61 -5.19
N LEU A 542 -3.45 8.31 -4.89
CA LEU A 542 -3.82 7.23 -5.78
C LEU A 542 -5.07 6.51 -5.25
N VAL A 543 -6.24 6.86 -5.79
CA VAL A 543 -7.49 6.17 -5.46
C VAL A 543 -7.67 5.01 -6.43
N ARG A 544 -7.61 3.77 -5.92
CA ARG A 544 -7.92 2.58 -6.73
C ARG A 544 -9.36 2.65 -7.24
N PRO A 545 -9.66 2.19 -8.47
CA PRO A 545 -11.01 2.22 -9.02
C PRO A 545 -12.02 1.52 -8.10
N ARG A 546 -13.20 2.13 -7.92
CA ARG A 546 -14.29 1.67 -7.03
C ARG A 546 -14.65 0.17 -7.11
N PRO A 547 -14.69 -0.52 -8.27
CA PRO A 547 -14.97 -1.96 -8.29
C PRO A 547 -13.90 -2.77 -7.53
N LEU A 548 -12.63 -2.36 -7.62
CA LEU A 548 -11.52 -3.00 -6.92
C LEU A 548 -11.60 -2.74 -5.41
N GLN A 549 -12.00 -1.53 -4.99
CA GLN A 549 -12.23 -1.22 -3.57
C GLN A 549 -13.41 -2.02 -3.00
N ARG A 550 -14.52 -2.17 -3.73
CA ARG A 550 -15.67 -2.97 -3.29
C ARG A 550 -15.32 -4.45 -3.17
N MET A 551 -14.58 -5.04 -4.12
CA MET A 551 -14.11 -6.43 -3.98
C MET A 551 -13.15 -6.63 -2.79
N LEU A 552 -12.48 -5.57 -2.33
CA LEU A 552 -11.56 -5.62 -1.20
C LEU A 552 -12.20 -5.23 0.16
N HIS A 553 -13.28 -4.45 0.16
CA HIS A 553 -13.95 -3.96 1.38
C HIS A 553 -15.33 -4.58 1.66
N ARG A 554 -15.98 -5.28 0.71
CA ARG A 554 -17.36 -5.77 0.88
C ARG A 554 -17.57 -6.88 1.90
N GLU A 555 -16.55 -7.53 2.45
CA GLU A 555 -16.79 -8.68 3.34
C GLU A 555 -16.29 -8.42 4.76
N GLY A 556 -16.84 -7.37 5.37
CA GLY A 556 -16.71 -7.09 6.80
C GLY A 556 -17.88 -6.29 7.35
N VAL A 557 -19.10 -6.55 6.84
CA VAL A 557 -20.33 -6.23 7.59
C VAL A 557 -20.68 -7.50 8.36
N VAL A 558 -20.14 -7.60 9.57
CA VAL A 558 -20.86 -7.97 10.79
C VAL A 558 -20.22 -7.16 11.91
#